data_AF-A0A8X7T703-F1
#
_entry.id   AF-A0A8X7T703-F1
#
_cell.length_a   1.000
_cell.length_b   1.000
_cell.length_c   1.000
_cell.angle_alpha   90.00
_cell.angle_beta   90.00
_cell.angle_gamma   90.00
#
_symmetry.space_group_name_H-M   'P 1'
#
loop_
_entity.id
_entity.type
_entity.pdbx_description
1 polymer ?
#
loop_
_entity_poly.entity_id
_entity_poly.type
_entity_poly.pdbx_seq_one_letter_code
_entity_poly.pdbx_strand_id
1 'polypeptide(L)'
;MATPLSNLVDFCFPKVEDRQYLTISALLIPIILHLISIHLLLRYPGSQLALRVRQVILLPLIVIFGIRCAYAFTMRDKPCAPGYSDTPRFGGQQQLRIFFPMYWTCYSAIKAYEWAFYPRPKLQKPLLDLAARLERQSSTSTTSDKSEPSSEGISDGDSEVADEGDLPRNLPGTKIPLEIHLLCSLRGGGWDWGPRYSVEVPPPRPFELVAGDEKAAQVWRADRIRYLKGRLQCLLTTLIIVDIIDGINKSEVLWGVMAGEGAPIIDGVVQHEGIDLTSLPWAARMYLSFVTGCFIVIAMALLHSVPSFVCVLPSVLWPRNKFIANYTWSDPSHWSPPMVDLRIWSVGSVRKLWSAHWHQVLRRCFLVAAYNPTKTLVSCIFGLGRTPGAPAQAVVQKVQDAIEAVPTISLPQRKKSARVGKMIEHGLASLAVFALSGMMHELFIIGAARNEGERSLLRLVGLGPPTTYADGSVDRGGGMLWFFTMQWVACFAEEVFEAVSGWKVGGPLGTVWTLAYIAATCPPFAKVWWYFGIANGPQINPFTRRLIDWTASQFIRA
;
A
#
# COMPACT_ATOMS: atom_id res chain seq x y z
N MET A 1 -24.25 30.13 -15.05
CA MET A 1 -24.56 29.24 -13.91
C MET A 1 -23.58 28.07 -13.96
N ALA A 2 -22.77 27.87 -12.92
CA ALA A 2 -21.91 26.71 -12.83
C ALA A 2 -22.78 25.43 -12.71
N THR A 3 -22.39 24.37 -13.41
CA THR A 3 -23.10 23.09 -13.35
C THR A 3 -22.88 22.39 -12.00
N PRO A 4 -23.79 21.51 -11.55
CA PRO A 4 -23.56 20.69 -10.35
C PRO A 4 -22.26 19.89 -10.39
N LEU A 5 -21.84 19.46 -11.59
CA LEU A 5 -20.58 18.73 -11.80
C LEU A 5 -19.36 19.64 -11.62
N SER A 6 -19.38 20.87 -12.15
CA SER A 6 -18.27 21.81 -11.94
C SER A 6 -18.11 22.16 -10.46
N ASN A 7 -19.21 22.38 -9.74
CA ASN A 7 -19.16 22.64 -8.30
C ASN A 7 -18.57 21.46 -7.50
N LEU A 8 -18.87 20.22 -7.91
CA LEU A 8 -18.30 19.03 -7.29
C LEU A 8 -16.80 18.89 -7.58
N VAL A 9 -16.38 19.20 -8.82
CA VAL A 9 -14.97 19.20 -9.20
C VAL A 9 -14.22 20.26 -8.39
N ASP A 10 -14.75 21.47 -8.30
CA ASP A 10 -14.14 22.56 -7.51
C ASP A 10 -14.08 22.21 -6.01
N PHE A 11 -15.09 21.51 -5.49
CA PHE A 11 -15.06 21.02 -4.12
C PHE A 11 -13.98 19.94 -3.89
N CYS A 12 -13.86 18.96 -4.78
CA CYS A 12 -12.89 17.89 -4.66
C CYS A 12 -11.47 18.37 -4.95
N PHE A 13 -11.35 19.35 -5.85
CA PHE A 13 -10.13 19.73 -6.51
C PHE A 13 -10.07 21.28 -6.66
N PRO A 14 -10.14 22.02 -5.53
CA PRO A 14 -10.21 23.49 -5.53
C PRO A 14 -8.91 24.08 -6.05
N LYS A 15 -8.92 25.29 -6.64
CA LYS A 15 -7.69 25.90 -7.20
C LYS A 15 -6.55 25.98 -6.19
N VAL A 16 -5.31 26.18 -6.67
CA VAL A 16 -4.13 26.10 -5.80
C VAL A 16 -4.21 27.13 -4.67
N GLU A 17 -4.68 28.32 -4.99
CA GLU A 17 -4.94 29.46 -4.11
C GLU A 17 -6.07 29.21 -3.08
N ASP A 18 -7.00 28.30 -3.37
CA ASP A 18 -8.17 27.99 -2.53
C ASP A 18 -7.91 26.84 -1.55
N ARG A 19 -6.70 26.25 -1.56
CA ARG A 19 -6.35 25.13 -0.68
C ARG A 19 -6.28 25.58 0.78
N GLN A 20 -6.83 24.76 1.67
CA GLN A 20 -6.86 25.01 3.11
C GLN A 20 -5.74 24.27 3.84
N TYR A 21 -5.42 24.64 5.08
CA TYR A 21 -4.49 23.83 5.87
C TYR A 21 -5.12 22.50 6.29
N LEU A 22 -4.37 21.40 6.15
CA LEU A 22 -4.82 20.07 6.57
C LEU A 22 -5.07 20.06 8.07
N THR A 23 -6.29 19.68 8.44
CA THR A 23 -6.69 19.47 9.84
C THR A 23 -6.95 17.99 10.09
N ILE A 24 -6.84 17.56 11.35
CA ILE A 24 -7.22 16.21 11.76
C ILE A 24 -8.70 15.95 11.45
N SER A 25 -9.56 16.96 11.60
CA SER A 25 -11.00 16.84 11.33
C SER A 25 -11.30 16.53 9.87
N ALA A 26 -10.53 17.07 8.92
CA ALA A 26 -10.67 16.75 7.50
C ALA A 26 -10.51 15.24 7.24
N LEU A 27 -9.66 14.56 8.02
CA LEU A 27 -9.36 13.14 7.88
C LEU A 27 -10.44 12.23 8.50
N LEU A 28 -11.25 12.74 9.43
CA LEU A 28 -12.24 11.93 10.15
C LEU A 28 -13.45 11.55 9.29
N ILE A 29 -13.82 12.39 8.32
CA ILE A 29 -15.03 12.15 7.50
C ILE A 29 -14.90 10.83 6.71
N PRO A 30 -13.85 10.58 5.91
CA PRO A 30 -13.69 9.29 5.24
C PRO A 30 -13.64 8.10 6.20
N ILE A 31 -13.06 8.26 7.40
CA ILE A 31 -12.98 7.20 8.41
C ILE A 31 -14.38 6.79 8.86
N ILE A 32 -15.23 7.76 9.19
CA ILE A 32 -16.60 7.50 9.64
C ILE A 32 -17.41 6.84 8.52
N LEU A 33 -17.30 7.34 7.29
CA LEU A 33 -18.00 6.76 6.13
C LEU A 33 -17.56 5.31 5.87
N HIS A 34 -16.26 5.02 6.00
CA HIS A 34 -15.75 3.65 5.92
C HIS A 34 -16.30 2.76 7.01
N LEU A 35 -16.35 3.22 8.26
CA LEU A 35 -16.91 2.45 9.37
C LEU A 35 -18.38 2.09 9.13
N ILE A 36 -19.17 3.04 8.62
CA ILE A 36 -20.57 2.77 8.22
C ILE A 36 -20.60 1.73 7.10
N SER A 37 -19.78 1.87 6.06
CA SER A 37 -19.71 0.92 4.95
C SER A 37 -19.34 -0.49 5.41
N ILE A 38 -18.32 -0.62 6.26
CA ILE A 38 -17.88 -1.88 6.84
C ILE A 38 -18.99 -2.49 7.70
N HIS A 39 -19.65 -1.69 8.54
CA HIS A 39 -20.74 -2.15 9.38
C HIS A 39 -21.90 -2.71 8.54
N LEU A 40 -22.29 -2.00 7.47
CA LEU A 40 -23.30 -2.48 6.52
C LEU A 40 -22.88 -3.77 5.81
N LEU A 41 -21.61 -3.88 5.43
CA LEU A 41 -21.05 -5.10 4.83
C LEU A 41 -21.09 -6.28 5.82
N LEU A 42 -20.71 -6.05 7.08
CA LEU A 42 -20.58 -7.10 8.09
C LEU A 42 -21.92 -7.55 8.68
N ARG A 43 -22.81 -6.61 8.99
CA ARG A 43 -24.03 -6.87 9.78
C ARG A 43 -25.29 -6.99 8.93
N TYR A 44 -25.25 -6.51 7.69
CA TYR A 44 -26.40 -6.55 6.78
C TYR A 44 -26.05 -7.10 5.39
N PRO A 45 -25.32 -8.24 5.30
CA PRO A 45 -24.83 -8.75 4.02
C PRO A 45 -25.92 -9.19 3.05
N GLY A 46 -27.09 -9.62 3.56
CA GLY A 46 -28.25 -10.00 2.74
C GLY A 46 -29.17 -8.84 2.38
N SER A 47 -29.00 -7.65 2.97
CA SER A 47 -29.89 -6.52 2.75
C SER A 47 -29.58 -5.81 1.44
N GLN A 48 -30.56 -5.82 0.52
CA GLN A 48 -30.47 -5.04 -0.73
C GLN A 48 -30.36 -3.54 -0.45
N LEU A 49 -31.06 -3.03 0.57
CA LEU A 49 -30.95 -1.63 0.97
C LEU A 49 -29.51 -1.31 1.41
N ALA A 50 -28.92 -2.14 2.27
CA ALA A 50 -27.54 -1.94 2.74
C ALA A 50 -26.53 -2.00 1.59
N LEU A 51 -26.74 -2.90 0.62
CA LEU A 51 -25.93 -2.97 -0.60
C LEU A 51 -26.05 -1.68 -1.44
N ARG A 52 -27.27 -1.20 -1.68
CA ARG A 52 -27.51 0.04 -2.45
C ARG A 52 -26.96 1.27 -1.74
N VAL A 53 -27.11 1.38 -0.42
CA VAL A 53 -26.50 2.45 0.38
C VAL A 53 -24.98 2.43 0.23
N ARG A 54 -24.34 1.25 0.31
CA ARG A 54 -22.88 1.14 0.08
C ARG A 54 -22.48 1.58 -1.33
N GLN A 55 -23.19 1.14 -2.36
CA GLN A 55 -22.84 1.38 -3.77
C GLN A 55 -23.15 2.79 -4.27
N VAL A 56 -24.31 3.33 -3.90
CA VAL A 56 -24.87 4.56 -4.48
C VAL A 56 -24.59 5.77 -3.60
N ILE A 57 -24.49 5.58 -2.28
CA ILE A 57 -24.30 6.70 -1.33
C ILE A 57 -22.87 6.68 -0.79
N LEU A 58 -22.46 5.62 -0.09
CA LEU A 58 -21.20 5.61 0.64
C LEU A 58 -20.00 5.58 -0.30
N LEU A 59 -20.02 4.77 -1.36
CA LEU A 59 -18.92 4.70 -2.33
C LEU A 59 -18.62 6.08 -2.95
N PRO A 60 -19.59 6.81 -3.55
CA PRO A 60 -19.33 8.15 -4.06
C PRO A 60 -18.85 9.12 -2.99
N LEU A 61 -19.46 9.12 -1.80
CA LEU A 61 -19.04 10.02 -0.72
C LEU A 61 -17.62 9.74 -0.25
N ILE A 62 -17.24 8.47 -0.05
CA ILE A 62 -15.89 8.10 0.35
C ILE A 62 -14.87 8.52 -0.71
N VAL A 63 -15.20 8.34 -2.01
CA VAL A 63 -14.33 8.76 -3.11
C VAL A 63 -14.20 10.28 -3.14
N ILE A 64 -15.30 11.02 -3.06
CA ILE A 64 -15.34 12.50 -3.06
C ILE A 64 -14.53 13.06 -1.89
N PHE A 65 -14.80 12.62 -0.67
CA PHE A 65 -14.10 13.09 0.51
C PHE A 65 -12.65 12.59 0.55
N GLY A 66 -12.37 11.41 0.01
CA GLY A 66 -11.00 10.94 -0.21
C GLY A 66 -10.24 11.91 -1.11
N ILE A 67 -10.72 12.14 -2.33
CA ILE A 67 -10.13 13.09 -3.29
C ILE A 67 -9.97 14.47 -2.64
N ARG A 68 -11.00 14.98 -1.97
CA ARG A 68 -10.88 16.27 -1.26
C ARG A 68 -9.77 16.26 -0.21
N CYS A 69 -9.63 15.20 0.59
CA CYS A 69 -8.54 15.09 1.55
C CYS A 69 -7.17 15.16 0.87
N ALA A 70 -7.03 14.58 -0.34
CA ALA A 70 -5.80 14.63 -1.12
C ALA A 70 -5.50 15.99 -1.74
N TYR A 71 -6.50 16.69 -2.29
CA TYR A 71 -6.25 17.81 -3.20
C TYR A 71 -6.69 19.19 -2.68
N ALA A 72 -7.55 19.24 -1.66
CA ALA A 72 -8.06 20.49 -1.11
C ALA A 72 -7.21 21.05 0.05
N PHE A 73 -6.21 20.30 0.51
CA PHE A 73 -5.42 20.68 1.67
C PHE A 73 -3.94 20.84 1.35
N THR A 74 -3.31 21.78 2.02
CA THR A 74 -1.86 21.99 2.10
C THR A 74 -1.40 21.84 3.56
N MET A 75 -0.13 21.58 3.81
CA MET A 75 0.43 21.64 5.18
C MET A 75 1.03 23.03 5.41
N ARG A 76 1.23 23.46 6.66
CA ARG A 76 1.97 24.71 6.92
C ARG A 76 3.47 24.44 6.78
N ASP A 77 4.17 25.22 5.95
CA ASP A 77 5.63 25.13 5.90
C ASP A 77 6.21 25.60 7.24
N LYS A 78 7.06 24.77 7.84
CA LYS A 78 7.92 25.20 8.94
C LYS A 78 9.31 25.47 8.35
N PRO A 79 9.93 26.62 8.67
CA PRO A 79 11.34 26.84 8.35
C PRO A 79 12.18 25.69 8.91
N CYS A 80 13.06 25.16 8.08
CA CYS A 80 14.19 24.34 8.52
C CYS A 80 15.27 25.28 9.08
N ALA A 81 16.21 24.74 9.88
CA ALA A 81 17.35 25.53 10.31
C ALA A 81 18.11 26.08 9.08
N PRO A 82 18.61 27.33 9.13
CA PRO A 82 19.42 27.89 8.05
C PRO A 82 20.64 26.98 7.80
N GLY A 83 21.04 26.87 6.54
CA GLY A 83 22.31 26.25 6.18
C GLY A 83 23.51 27.08 6.68
N TYR A 84 24.73 26.60 6.47
CA TYR A 84 25.96 27.37 6.76
C TYR A 84 26.04 28.71 6.00
N SER A 85 25.25 28.86 4.93
CA SER A 85 25.07 30.06 4.10
C SER A 85 24.02 31.05 4.62
N ASP A 86 23.44 30.82 5.80
CA ASP A 86 22.31 31.59 6.36
C ASP A 86 21.04 31.61 5.48
N THR A 87 20.99 30.82 4.39
CA THR A 87 19.81 30.71 3.54
C THR A 87 18.70 29.95 4.27
N PRO A 88 17.48 30.54 4.40
CA PRO A 88 16.35 29.86 4.99
C PRO A 88 15.94 28.64 4.16
N ARG A 89 15.99 27.45 4.76
CA ARG A 89 15.58 26.20 4.12
C ARG A 89 14.12 25.92 4.45
N PHE A 90 13.32 25.43 3.50
CA PHE A 90 11.91 25.07 3.70
C PHE A 90 11.62 23.70 3.07
N GLY A 91 10.95 22.79 3.79
CA GLY A 91 10.60 21.48 3.23
C GLY A 91 10.40 20.31 4.18
N GLY A 92 10.55 20.52 5.50
CA GLY A 92 10.54 19.46 6.52
C GLY A 92 9.25 18.62 6.65
N GLN A 93 8.19 18.87 5.87
CA GLN A 93 6.94 18.10 5.90
C GLN A 93 6.40 17.71 4.51
N GLN A 94 7.19 17.85 3.44
CA GLN A 94 6.72 17.58 2.08
C GLN A 94 6.37 16.10 1.84
N GLN A 95 7.08 15.17 2.48
CA GLN A 95 6.71 13.77 2.45
C GLN A 95 5.34 13.50 3.08
N LEU A 96 4.99 14.20 4.17
CA LEU A 96 3.66 14.07 4.77
C LEU A 96 2.59 14.70 3.87
N ARG A 97 2.89 15.81 3.19
CA ARG A 97 2.01 16.43 2.19
C ARG A 97 1.66 15.47 1.05
N ILE A 98 2.66 14.76 0.53
CA ILE A 98 2.49 13.88 -0.62
C ILE A 98 1.98 12.52 -0.18
N PHE A 99 2.61 11.84 0.78
CA PHE A 99 2.29 10.44 1.06
C PHE A 99 1.00 10.24 1.85
N PHE A 100 0.69 11.08 2.84
CA PHE A 100 -0.37 10.76 3.79
C PHE A 100 -1.79 10.88 3.19
N PRO A 101 -2.19 12.02 2.59
CA PRO A 101 -3.51 12.15 1.96
C PRO A 101 -3.68 11.24 0.73
N MET A 102 -2.58 10.99 0.02
CA MET A 102 -2.49 10.15 -1.17
C MET A 102 -2.72 8.67 -0.87
N TYR A 103 -1.95 8.10 0.06
CA TYR A 103 -2.16 6.73 0.52
C TYR A 103 -3.59 6.58 1.02
N TRP A 104 -4.04 7.56 1.80
CA TRP A 104 -5.38 7.54 2.37
C TRP A 104 -6.46 7.58 1.29
N THR A 105 -6.31 8.40 0.25
CA THR A 105 -7.29 8.54 -0.84
C THR A 105 -7.34 7.32 -1.73
N CYS A 106 -6.18 6.82 -2.16
CA CYS A 106 -6.09 5.62 -3.00
C CYS A 106 -6.58 4.39 -2.24
N TYR A 107 -6.16 4.24 -0.98
CA TYR A 107 -6.69 3.20 -0.11
C TYR A 107 -8.20 3.34 0.05
N SER A 108 -8.69 4.54 0.38
CA SER A 108 -10.10 4.78 0.65
C SER A 108 -10.97 4.51 -0.56
N ALA A 109 -10.61 5.03 -1.73
CA ALA A 109 -11.37 4.82 -2.95
C ALA A 109 -11.40 3.34 -3.34
N ILE A 110 -10.26 2.65 -3.28
CA ILE A 110 -10.18 1.26 -3.72
C ILE A 110 -10.83 0.31 -2.70
N LYS A 111 -10.74 0.60 -1.40
CA LYS A 111 -11.45 -0.16 -0.36
C LYS A 111 -12.95 0.08 -0.38
N ALA A 112 -13.38 1.33 -0.59
CA ALA A 112 -14.78 1.62 -0.78
C ALA A 112 -15.33 0.86 -1.99
N TYR A 113 -14.58 0.83 -3.10
CA TYR A 113 -14.95 0.05 -4.27
C TYR A 113 -15.02 -1.45 -3.95
N GLU A 114 -13.97 -2.01 -3.34
CA GLU A 114 -13.93 -3.42 -2.95
C GLU A 114 -15.13 -3.79 -2.07
N TRP A 115 -15.42 -3.00 -1.04
CA TRP A 115 -16.51 -3.27 -0.09
C TRP A 115 -17.89 -2.96 -0.64
N ALA A 116 -18.03 -2.07 -1.62
CA ALA A 116 -19.32 -1.79 -2.26
C ALA A 116 -19.77 -2.93 -3.19
N PHE A 117 -18.81 -3.64 -3.81
CA PHE A 117 -19.11 -4.71 -4.77
C PHE A 117 -18.86 -6.12 -4.21
N TYR A 118 -18.35 -6.25 -2.99
CA TYR A 118 -18.23 -7.56 -2.35
C TYR A 118 -19.60 -8.11 -1.93
N PRO A 119 -19.97 -9.33 -2.34
CA PRO A 119 -21.33 -9.85 -2.18
C PRO A 119 -21.69 -10.21 -0.73
N ARG A 120 -20.74 -10.74 0.06
CA ARG A 120 -20.88 -11.02 1.50
C ARG A 120 -19.58 -10.70 2.20
N PRO A 121 -19.44 -10.77 3.53
CA PRO A 121 -18.23 -10.93 4.34
C PRO A 121 -17.90 -12.44 4.56
N LYS A 122 -16.63 -12.91 4.51
CA LYS A 122 -16.19 -14.26 4.93
C LYS A 122 -14.89 -14.16 5.72
N LEU A 123 -14.90 -14.60 6.97
CA LEU A 123 -13.66 -14.75 7.71
C LEU A 123 -12.92 -16.02 7.27
N GLN A 124 -11.59 -16.02 7.37
CA GLN A 124 -10.80 -17.23 7.14
C GLN A 124 -11.26 -18.34 8.09
N LYS A 125 -11.36 -19.57 7.59
CA LYS A 125 -11.83 -20.74 8.34
C LYS A 125 -11.20 -20.87 9.75
N PRO A 126 -9.88 -20.69 9.96
CA PRO A 126 -9.29 -20.75 11.30
C PRO A 126 -9.85 -19.74 12.31
N LEU A 127 -10.28 -18.55 11.87
CA LEU A 127 -10.93 -17.57 12.74
C LEU A 127 -12.37 -17.95 13.07
N LEU A 128 -13.11 -18.49 12.10
CA LEU A 128 -14.47 -18.99 12.31
C LEU A 128 -14.47 -20.18 13.28
N ASP A 129 -13.54 -21.12 13.08
CA ASP A 129 -13.35 -22.26 13.96
C ASP A 129 -13.00 -21.80 15.39
N LEU A 130 -12.17 -20.76 15.53
CA LEU A 130 -11.85 -20.17 16.84
C LEU A 130 -13.06 -19.49 17.48
N ALA A 131 -13.84 -18.73 16.71
CA ALA A 131 -15.06 -18.08 17.19
C ALA A 131 -16.05 -19.11 17.74
N ALA A 132 -16.33 -20.16 16.95
CA ALA A 132 -17.24 -21.23 17.33
C ALA A 132 -16.77 -21.98 18.59
N ARG A 133 -15.45 -22.23 18.73
CA ARG A 133 -14.88 -22.84 19.94
C ARG A 133 -15.09 -21.98 21.19
N LEU A 134 -14.88 -20.67 21.09
CA LEU A 134 -15.06 -19.75 22.22
C LEU A 134 -16.51 -19.61 22.63
N GLU A 135 -17.42 -19.58 21.66
CA GLU A 135 -18.85 -19.55 21.91
C GLU A 135 -19.31 -20.82 22.66
N ARG A 136 -18.88 -22.00 22.21
CA ARG A 136 -19.11 -23.27 22.92
C ARG A 136 -18.60 -23.21 24.36
N GLN A 137 -17.36 -22.78 24.59
CA GLN A 137 -16.80 -22.66 25.94
C GLN A 137 -17.62 -21.72 26.84
N SER A 138 -18.10 -20.59 26.30
CA SER A 138 -18.95 -19.66 27.06
C SER A 138 -20.30 -20.30 27.44
N SER A 139 -20.92 -21.04 26.52
CA SER A 139 -22.19 -21.72 26.77
C SER A 139 -22.07 -22.80 27.86
N THR A 140 -20.95 -23.54 27.88
CA THR A 140 -20.66 -24.55 28.91
C THR A 140 -20.37 -23.93 30.28
N SER A 141 -19.71 -22.77 30.34
CA SER A 141 -19.48 -22.05 31.62
C SER A 141 -20.74 -21.43 32.22
N THR A 142 -21.79 -21.22 31.41
CA THR A 142 -23.06 -20.63 31.88
C THR A 142 -24.04 -21.70 32.36
N THR A 143 -23.84 -22.96 31.94
CA THR A 143 -24.67 -24.11 32.33
C THR A 143 -24.12 -24.86 33.54
N SER A 144 -22.88 -24.62 33.97
CA SER A 144 -22.30 -25.28 35.16
C SER A 144 -22.81 -24.74 36.51
N ASP A 145 -23.65 -23.70 36.52
CA ASP A 145 -24.25 -23.16 37.76
C ASP A 145 -25.71 -23.61 38.00
N LYS A 146 -26.29 -24.46 37.14
CA LYS A 146 -27.56 -25.12 37.44
C LYS A 146 -27.62 -26.55 36.92
N SER A 147 -27.60 -27.47 37.90
CA SER A 147 -28.05 -28.87 37.88
C SER A 147 -27.37 -29.82 36.89
N GLU A 148 -26.76 -30.87 37.45
CA GLU A 148 -26.45 -32.13 36.76
C GLU A 148 -27.65 -32.61 35.92
N PRO A 149 -27.40 -33.12 34.70
CA PRO A 149 -28.24 -34.13 34.12
C PRO A 149 -27.50 -35.45 33.97
N SER A 150 -28.25 -36.50 34.27
CA SER A 150 -27.96 -37.91 34.14
C SER A 150 -27.35 -38.32 32.79
N SER A 151 -26.46 -39.30 32.88
CA SER A 151 -25.87 -40.06 31.79
C SER A 151 -26.92 -40.67 30.87
N GLU A 152 -26.97 -40.26 29.60
CA GLU A 152 -27.49 -41.11 28.51
C GLU A 152 -27.02 -40.59 27.13
N GLY A 153 -26.49 -41.49 26.31
CA GLY A 153 -26.47 -41.39 24.85
C GLY A 153 -25.43 -40.49 24.18
N ILE A 154 -24.23 -41.02 23.94
CA ILE A 154 -23.36 -40.53 22.86
C ILE A 154 -24.06 -40.88 21.53
N SER A 155 -24.67 -39.88 20.90
CA SER A 155 -24.96 -39.93 19.47
C SER A 155 -24.00 -38.99 18.76
N ASP A 156 -23.20 -39.55 17.85
CA ASP A 156 -22.38 -38.82 16.89
C ASP A 156 -23.32 -38.06 15.95
N GLY A 157 -23.78 -36.89 16.41
CA GLY A 157 -24.50 -35.93 15.60
C GLY A 157 -23.50 -35.01 14.90
N ASP A 158 -23.50 -35.09 13.57
CA ASP A 158 -22.83 -34.14 12.68
C ASP A 158 -22.87 -32.73 13.24
N SER A 159 -21.70 -32.18 13.52
CA SER A 159 -21.58 -30.82 14.03
C SER A 159 -22.11 -29.86 12.97
N GLU A 160 -23.34 -29.37 13.18
CA GLU A 160 -23.89 -28.22 12.47
C GLU A 160 -22.85 -27.11 12.52
N VAL A 161 -22.20 -26.90 11.37
CA VAL A 161 -21.31 -25.78 11.12
C VAL A 161 -22.17 -24.54 11.31
N ALA A 162 -21.78 -23.67 12.25
CA ALA A 162 -22.42 -22.38 12.48
C ALA A 162 -22.79 -21.74 11.14
N ASP A 163 -24.07 -21.47 10.97
CA ASP A 163 -24.66 -20.98 9.72
C ASP A 163 -23.81 -19.82 9.17
N GLU A 164 -23.57 -19.78 7.86
CA GLU A 164 -22.73 -18.76 7.17
C GLU A 164 -23.24 -17.30 7.37
N GLY A 165 -24.30 -17.10 8.18
CA GLY A 165 -25.05 -15.87 8.36
C GLY A 165 -24.57 -14.93 9.47
N ASP A 166 -23.95 -15.40 10.56
CA ASP A 166 -23.66 -14.52 11.72
C ASP A 166 -22.18 -14.44 12.08
N LEU A 167 -21.52 -13.37 11.64
CA LEU A 167 -20.12 -13.10 11.97
C LEU A 167 -19.98 -12.60 13.40
N PRO A 168 -18.89 -12.95 14.12
CA PRO A 168 -18.70 -12.54 15.50
C PRO A 168 -18.67 -11.00 15.61
N ARG A 169 -19.20 -10.47 16.73
CA ARG A 169 -19.20 -9.02 16.99
C ARG A 169 -17.79 -8.45 17.12
N ASN A 170 -16.94 -9.18 17.85
CA ASN A 170 -15.55 -8.83 18.08
C ASN A 170 -14.62 -9.81 17.35
N LEU A 171 -13.38 -9.40 17.12
CA LEU A 171 -12.34 -10.33 16.67
C LEU A 171 -12.18 -11.44 17.74
N PRO A 172 -12.27 -12.74 17.36
CA PRO A 172 -12.23 -13.85 18.30
C PRO A 172 -11.04 -13.78 19.26
N GLY A 173 -11.32 -13.95 20.56
CA GLY A 173 -10.31 -13.85 21.62
C GLY A 173 -9.95 -12.43 22.06
N THR A 174 -10.68 -11.40 21.60
CA THR A 174 -10.47 -9.98 21.96
C THR A 174 -11.80 -9.25 22.21
N LYS A 175 -11.71 -7.99 22.65
CA LYS A 175 -12.86 -7.06 22.72
C LYS A 175 -12.87 -6.03 21.58
N ILE A 176 -12.09 -6.26 20.52
CA ILE A 176 -11.98 -5.32 19.40
C ILE A 176 -13.13 -5.57 18.44
N PRO A 177 -13.96 -4.56 18.13
CA PRO A 177 -15.02 -4.71 17.13
C PRO A 177 -14.45 -5.13 15.79
N LEU A 178 -15.13 -6.06 15.11
CA LEU A 178 -14.66 -6.56 13.82
C LEU A 178 -14.52 -5.42 12.79
N GLU A 179 -15.41 -4.43 12.84
CA GLU A 179 -15.38 -3.20 12.06
C GLU A 179 -14.06 -2.44 12.21
N ILE A 180 -13.59 -2.26 13.45
CA ILE A 180 -12.33 -1.57 13.76
C ILE A 180 -11.13 -2.39 13.28
N HIS A 181 -11.18 -3.72 13.44
CA HIS A 181 -10.15 -4.60 12.89
C HIS A 181 -10.05 -4.47 11.37
N LEU A 182 -11.17 -4.41 10.65
CA LEU A 182 -11.18 -4.27 9.20
C LEU A 182 -10.69 -2.89 8.73
N LEU A 183 -11.02 -1.83 9.46
CA LEU A 183 -10.50 -0.50 9.16
C LEU A 183 -8.97 -0.43 9.35
N CYS A 184 -8.47 -0.95 10.49
CA CYS A 184 -7.08 -0.76 10.91
C CYS A 184 -6.09 -1.76 10.31
N SER A 185 -6.50 -3.00 10.00
CA SER A 185 -5.54 -4.04 9.61
C SER A 185 -4.95 -3.86 8.21
N LEU A 186 -5.42 -2.87 7.43
CA LEU A 186 -5.13 -2.66 5.98
C LEU A 186 -5.41 -3.90 5.10
N ARG A 187 -5.83 -5.00 5.72
CA ARG A 187 -6.32 -6.19 5.06
C ARG A 187 -7.67 -5.76 4.49
N GLY A 188 -8.01 -6.25 3.29
CA GLY A 188 -9.44 -6.45 3.02
C GLY A 188 -10.01 -7.24 4.20
N GLY A 189 -11.33 -7.18 4.44
CA GLY A 189 -12.00 -8.00 5.45
C GLY A 189 -11.23 -9.31 5.70
N GLY A 190 -11.00 -9.81 6.92
CA GLY A 190 -10.17 -11.01 7.18
C GLY A 190 -10.47 -12.29 6.38
N TRP A 191 -10.22 -12.28 5.06
CA TRP A 191 -10.73 -13.15 4.02
C TRP A 191 -9.58 -13.83 3.26
N ASP A 192 -9.93 -14.76 2.35
CA ASP A 192 -9.12 -15.65 1.50
C ASP A 192 -7.81 -15.12 0.88
N TRP A 193 -7.62 -13.79 0.86
CA TRP A 193 -6.52 -13.09 0.18
C TRP A 193 -5.63 -12.25 1.11
N GLY A 194 -5.98 -12.12 2.40
CA GLY A 194 -5.03 -11.66 3.42
C GLY A 194 -3.96 -12.73 3.69
N PRO A 195 -2.83 -12.39 4.34
CA PRO A 195 -1.91 -13.42 4.84
C PRO A 195 -2.71 -14.44 5.66
N ARG A 196 -2.55 -15.71 5.28
CA ARG A 196 -3.38 -16.80 5.76
C ARG A 196 -2.97 -17.16 7.19
N TYR A 197 -3.94 -17.29 8.07
CA TYR A 197 -3.71 -18.02 9.31
C TYR A 197 -3.24 -19.42 8.95
N SER A 198 -2.11 -19.82 9.52
CA SER A 198 -1.42 -21.06 9.25
C SER A 198 -0.81 -21.60 10.54
N VAL A 199 -0.18 -22.77 10.48
CA VAL A 199 0.59 -23.29 11.61
C VAL A 199 1.70 -22.30 12.03
N GLU A 200 2.27 -21.58 11.06
CA GLU A 200 3.34 -20.59 11.29
C GLU A 200 2.83 -19.23 11.78
N VAL A 201 1.57 -18.89 11.47
CA VAL A 201 0.89 -17.66 11.91
C VAL A 201 -0.51 -18.01 12.40
N PRO A 202 -0.65 -18.55 13.63
CA PRO A 202 -1.93 -18.99 14.16
C PRO A 202 -2.87 -17.79 14.44
N PRO A 203 -4.19 -18.02 14.56
CA PRO A 203 -5.11 -16.96 14.99
C PRO A 203 -4.77 -16.48 16.42
N PRO A 204 -5.26 -15.27 16.80
CA PRO A 204 -5.19 -14.76 18.17
C PRO A 204 -5.44 -15.85 19.22
N ARG A 205 -4.52 -16.02 20.17
CA ARG A 205 -4.80 -16.86 21.35
C ARG A 205 -5.59 -16.04 22.38
N PRO A 206 -6.82 -16.45 22.74
CA PRO A 206 -7.62 -15.83 23.78
C PRO A 206 -6.86 -15.75 25.10
N PHE A 207 -7.01 -14.64 25.82
CA PHE A 207 -6.35 -14.45 27.10
C PHE A 207 -6.69 -15.56 28.10
N GLU A 208 -7.94 -16.00 28.16
CA GLU A 208 -8.41 -17.04 29.09
C GLU A 208 -7.71 -18.39 28.88
N LEU A 209 -7.34 -18.73 27.64
CA LEU A 209 -6.57 -19.93 27.31
C LEU A 209 -5.07 -19.81 27.64
N VAL A 210 -4.58 -18.59 27.84
CA VAL A 210 -3.17 -18.29 28.13
C VAL A 210 -2.96 -17.99 29.62
N ALA A 211 -3.95 -17.43 30.30
CA ALA A 211 -3.86 -16.96 31.67
C ALA A 211 -3.76 -18.10 32.69
N GLY A 212 -4.36 -19.25 32.39
CA GLY A 212 -4.37 -20.44 33.26
C GLY A 212 -3.24 -21.45 33.00
N ASP A 213 -2.52 -21.35 31.88
CA ASP A 213 -1.44 -22.27 31.50
C ASP A 213 -0.12 -21.52 31.36
N GLU A 214 0.80 -21.76 32.29
CA GLU A 214 2.11 -21.14 32.31
C GLU A 214 2.95 -21.46 31.07
N LYS A 215 2.85 -22.69 30.53
CA LYS A 215 3.55 -23.09 29.31
C LYS A 215 2.97 -22.36 28.10
N ALA A 216 1.65 -22.23 28.00
CA ALA A 216 1.01 -21.44 26.95
C ALA A 216 1.39 -19.95 27.04
N ALA A 217 1.46 -19.38 28.25
CA ALA A 217 1.92 -18.01 28.49
C ALA A 217 3.37 -17.79 28.06
N GLN A 218 4.25 -18.73 28.34
CA GLN A 218 5.66 -18.67 27.93
C GLN A 218 5.81 -18.72 26.40
N VAL A 219 5.13 -19.66 25.72
CA VAL A 219 5.15 -19.75 24.25
C VAL A 219 4.59 -18.48 23.62
N TRP A 220 3.46 -17.99 24.12
CA TRP A 220 2.82 -16.76 23.64
C TRP A 220 3.72 -15.53 23.82
N ARG A 221 4.43 -15.43 24.94
CA ARG A 221 5.40 -14.35 25.17
C ARG A 221 6.62 -14.48 24.26
N ALA A 222 7.14 -15.69 24.07
CA ALA A 222 8.31 -15.94 23.22
C ALA A 222 8.08 -15.54 21.76
N ASP A 223 6.90 -15.85 21.20
CA ASP A 223 6.51 -15.46 19.84
C ASP A 223 6.50 -13.94 19.66
N ARG A 224 5.90 -13.21 20.62
CA ARG A 224 5.85 -11.74 20.59
C ARG A 224 7.20 -11.09 20.81
N ILE A 225 8.06 -11.67 21.65
CA ILE A 225 9.44 -11.21 21.81
C ILE A 225 10.22 -11.40 20.51
N ARG A 226 10.07 -12.55 19.83
CA ARG A 226 10.69 -12.79 18.51
C ARG A 226 10.22 -11.74 17.51
N TYR A 227 8.92 -11.45 17.47
CA TYR A 227 8.37 -10.41 16.61
C TYR A 227 8.91 -9.01 16.94
N LEU A 228 8.90 -8.61 18.22
CA LEU A 228 9.46 -7.34 18.68
C LEU A 228 10.95 -7.21 18.34
N LYS A 229 11.74 -8.27 18.51
CA LYS A 229 13.16 -8.29 18.11
C LYS A 229 13.32 -8.03 16.62
N GLY A 230 12.54 -8.70 15.78
CA GLY A 230 12.54 -8.46 14.33
C GLY A 230 12.14 -7.04 13.96
N ARG A 231 11.10 -6.48 14.63
CA ARG A 231 10.67 -5.09 14.40
C ARG A 231 11.66 -4.07 14.92
N LEU A 232 12.30 -4.31 16.06
CA LEU A 232 13.36 -3.47 16.59
C LEU A 232 14.60 -3.51 15.69
N GLN A 233 15.00 -4.69 15.22
CA GLN A 233 16.11 -4.81 14.28
C GLN A 233 15.80 -4.07 12.98
N CYS A 234 14.60 -4.24 12.42
CA CYS A 234 14.14 -3.49 11.25
C CYS A 234 14.19 -1.99 11.53
N LEU A 235 13.59 -1.52 12.63
CA LEU A 235 13.60 -0.13 13.07
C LEU A 235 15.03 0.45 13.14
N LEU A 236 15.93 -0.20 13.89
CA LEU A 236 17.32 0.24 14.06
C LEU A 236 18.07 0.26 12.72
N THR A 237 17.93 -0.80 11.91
CA THR A 237 18.56 -0.88 10.58
C THR A 237 18.05 0.24 9.69
N THR A 238 16.74 0.47 9.65
CA THR A 238 16.13 1.54 8.85
C THR A 238 16.55 2.93 9.33
N LEU A 239 16.64 3.16 10.63
CA LEU A 239 17.10 4.43 11.20
C LEU A 239 18.56 4.70 10.86
N ILE A 240 19.44 3.70 10.99
CA ILE A 240 20.86 3.83 10.64
C ILE A 240 21.02 4.14 9.15
N ILE A 241 20.34 3.41 8.26
CA ILE A 241 20.48 3.63 6.82
C ILE A 241 19.90 5.00 6.43
N VAL A 242 18.75 5.41 7.00
CA VAL A 242 18.20 6.76 6.78
C VAL A 242 19.16 7.83 7.29
N ASP A 243 19.76 7.65 8.46
CA ASP A 243 20.73 8.60 9.00
C ASP A 243 21.96 8.74 8.08
N ILE A 244 22.48 7.63 7.55
CA ILE A 244 23.58 7.63 6.58
C ILE A 244 23.17 8.35 5.28
N ILE A 245 22.02 8.00 4.72
CA ILE A 245 21.50 8.61 3.48
C ILE A 245 21.29 10.12 3.67
N ASP A 246 20.66 10.50 4.78
CA ASP A 246 20.41 11.89 5.14
C ASP A 246 21.71 12.64 5.41
N GLY A 247 22.69 11.99 6.05
CA GLY A 247 24.05 12.49 6.26
C GLY A 247 24.79 12.74 4.95
N ILE A 248 24.68 11.83 3.98
CA ILE A 248 25.26 12.02 2.65
C ILE A 248 24.59 13.19 1.96
N ASN A 249 23.25 13.21 1.89
CA ASN A 249 22.50 14.26 1.21
C ASN A 249 22.75 15.65 1.81
N LYS A 250 23.02 15.73 3.12
CA LYS A 250 23.30 16.98 3.85
C LYS A 250 24.80 17.28 4.00
N SER A 251 25.69 16.50 3.38
CA SER A 251 27.13 16.74 3.44
C SER A 251 27.51 17.96 2.61
N GLU A 252 27.95 19.03 3.28
CA GLU A 252 28.46 20.25 2.64
C GLU A 252 29.81 20.02 1.97
N VAL A 253 30.56 19.00 2.41
CA VAL A 253 31.82 18.61 1.74
C VAL A 253 31.55 17.96 0.38
N LEU A 254 30.51 17.13 0.29
CA LEU A 254 30.14 16.46 -0.96
C LEU A 254 29.36 17.36 -1.91
N TRP A 255 28.49 18.22 -1.38
CA TRP A 255 27.51 18.97 -2.18
C TRP A 255 27.65 20.50 -2.10
N GLY A 256 28.54 21.03 -1.26
CA GLY A 256 28.72 22.48 -1.09
C GLY A 256 27.44 23.18 -0.63
N VAL A 257 27.10 24.29 -1.28
CA VAL A 257 25.84 25.04 -1.03
C VAL A 257 24.60 24.18 -1.26
N MET A 258 24.70 23.15 -2.11
CA MET A 258 23.60 22.26 -2.47
C MET A 258 23.29 21.20 -1.39
N ALA A 259 24.06 21.15 -0.31
CA ALA A 259 23.91 20.14 0.72
C ALA A 259 22.60 20.28 1.48
N GLY A 260 21.75 19.27 1.41
CA GLY A 260 20.40 19.31 1.98
C GLY A 260 19.45 20.23 1.21
N GLU A 261 19.80 20.62 -0.02
CA GLU A 261 18.94 21.36 -0.94
C GLU A 261 18.29 20.41 -1.95
N GLY A 262 17.09 19.93 -1.62
CA GLY A 262 16.04 19.82 -2.64
C GLY A 262 15.36 21.18 -2.74
N ALA A 263 14.76 21.47 -3.89
CA ALA A 263 14.17 22.78 -4.13
C ALA A 263 13.13 23.16 -3.02
N PRO A 264 13.35 24.22 -2.23
CA PRO A 264 12.51 24.52 -1.06
C PRO A 264 11.07 24.83 -1.50
N ILE A 265 10.05 24.21 -0.90
CA ILE A 265 8.66 24.65 -1.09
C ILE A 265 8.33 25.66 0.00
N ILE A 266 8.06 26.91 -0.38
CA ILE A 266 7.54 27.98 0.48
C ILE A 266 6.12 28.28 0.03
N ASP A 267 5.14 28.07 0.89
CA ASP A 267 3.72 28.38 0.61
C ASP A 267 3.20 27.71 -0.67
N GLY A 268 3.71 26.52 -0.99
CA GLY A 268 3.36 25.79 -2.21
C GLY A 268 4.18 26.17 -3.46
N VAL A 269 5.19 27.03 -3.35
CA VAL A 269 6.08 27.43 -4.46
C VAL A 269 7.48 26.88 -4.22
N VAL A 270 8.01 26.12 -5.20
CA VAL A 270 9.42 25.72 -5.20
C VAL A 270 10.29 26.94 -5.51
N GLN A 271 11.20 27.31 -4.61
CA GLN A 271 12.27 28.25 -4.88
C GLN A 271 13.17 27.67 -5.98
N HIS A 272 13.52 28.48 -6.97
CA HIS A 272 14.29 28.09 -8.17
C HIS A 272 15.73 27.59 -7.89
N GLU A 273 16.13 27.53 -6.63
CA GLU A 273 17.45 27.15 -6.12
C GLU A 273 17.57 25.62 -5.89
N GLY A 274 16.98 24.81 -6.77
CA GLY A 274 17.10 23.34 -6.70
C GLY A 274 18.30 22.81 -7.49
N ILE A 275 18.87 21.67 -7.07
CA ILE A 275 19.91 20.97 -7.84
C ILE A 275 19.40 20.63 -9.25
N ASP A 276 20.06 21.19 -10.26
CA ASP A 276 19.95 20.70 -11.63
C ASP A 276 20.58 19.30 -11.72
N LEU A 277 19.73 18.27 -11.63
CA LEU A 277 20.18 16.88 -11.78
C LEU A 277 20.81 16.61 -13.14
N THR A 278 20.43 17.34 -14.20
CA THR A 278 20.96 17.14 -15.55
C THR A 278 22.38 17.68 -15.71
N SER A 279 22.76 18.69 -14.92
CA SER A 279 24.13 19.19 -14.81
C SER A 279 25.10 18.18 -14.18
N LEU A 280 24.57 17.20 -13.43
CA LEU A 280 25.40 16.20 -12.76
C LEU A 280 25.92 15.13 -13.73
N PRO A 281 27.15 14.62 -13.52
CA PRO A 281 27.64 13.44 -14.21
C PRO A 281 26.64 12.28 -14.09
N TRP A 282 26.56 11.44 -15.12
CA TRP A 282 25.61 10.32 -15.15
C TRP A 282 25.71 9.43 -13.90
N ALA A 283 26.93 9.14 -13.43
CA ALA A 283 27.15 8.35 -12.22
C ALA A 283 26.53 9.00 -10.96
N ALA A 284 26.65 10.32 -10.82
CA ALA A 284 26.06 11.06 -9.70
C ALA A 284 24.52 11.08 -9.76
N ARG A 285 23.93 11.22 -10.96
CA ARG A 285 22.48 11.08 -11.16
C ARG A 285 21.96 9.71 -10.76
N MET A 286 22.66 8.66 -11.21
CA MET A 286 22.30 7.28 -10.90
C MET A 286 22.39 7.01 -9.39
N TYR A 287 23.45 7.51 -8.76
CA TYR A 287 23.64 7.44 -7.32
C TYR A 287 22.51 8.14 -6.56
N LEU A 288 22.21 9.40 -6.87
CA LEU A 288 21.12 10.15 -6.21
C LEU A 288 19.76 9.48 -6.43
N SER A 289 19.52 8.93 -7.62
CA SER A 289 18.28 8.22 -7.92
C SER A 289 18.15 6.93 -7.11
N PHE A 290 19.26 6.20 -6.97
CA PHE A 290 19.32 5.01 -6.12
C PHE A 290 19.07 5.38 -4.66
N VAL A 291 19.77 6.39 -4.12
CA VAL A 291 19.63 6.87 -2.75
C VAL A 291 18.19 7.33 -2.45
N THR A 292 17.55 8.05 -3.36
CA THR A 292 16.14 8.47 -3.20
C THR A 292 15.18 7.29 -3.21
N GLY A 293 15.39 6.31 -4.10
CA GLY A 293 14.63 5.06 -4.09
C GLY A 293 14.78 4.31 -2.76
N CYS A 294 16.01 4.19 -2.25
CA CYS A 294 16.31 3.62 -0.94
C CYS A 294 15.58 4.38 0.18
N PHE A 295 15.65 5.70 0.18
CA PHE A 295 15.01 6.54 1.18
C PHE A 295 13.50 6.27 1.25
N ILE A 296 12.81 6.23 0.11
CA ILE A 296 11.37 5.95 0.03
C ILE A 296 11.04 4.58 0.65
N VAL A 297 11.81 3.55 0.29
CA VAL A 297 11.67 2.19 0.86
C VAL A 297 11.78 2.21 2.37
N ILE A 298 12.82 2.86 2.86
CA ILE A 298 13.17 2.84 4.27
C ILE A 298 12.16 3.65 5.08
N ALA A 299 11.72 4.80 4.57
CA ALA A 299 10.68 5.61 5.18
C ALA A 299 9.36 4.80 5.33
N MET A 300 8.96 4.06 4.30
CA MET A 300 7.78 3.18 4.37
C MET A 300 7.96 2.02 5.37
N ALA A 301 9.16 1.42 5.39
CA ALA A 301 9.48 0.37 6.36
C ALA A 301 9.43 0.89 7.81
N LEU A 302 9.89 2.13 8.04
CA LEU A 302 9.87 2.81 9.33
C LEU A 302 8.42 3.12 9.76
N LEU A 303 7.62 3.70 8.86
CA LEU A 303 6.20 4.01 9.06
C LEU A 303 5.38 2.78 9.47
N HIS A 304 5.75 1.59 8.99
CA HIS A 304 5.10 0.35 9.41
C HIS A 304 5.68 -0.22 10.71
N SER A 305 7.01 -0.17 10.87
CA SER A 305 7.71 -0.83 11.98
C SER A 305 7.46 -0.15 13.32
N VAL A 306 7.41 1.19 13.37
CA VAL A 306 7.20 1.95 14.62
C VAL A 306 5.81 1.69 15.22
N PRO A 307 4.69 1.87 14.50
CA PRO A 307 3.36 1.59 15.07
C PRO A 307 3.21 0.11 15.43
N SER A 308 3.70 -0.81 14.58
CA SER A 308 3.68 -2.25 14.88
C SER A 308 4.41 -2.58 16.17
N PHE A 309 5.58 -1.98 16.40
CA PHE A 309 6.37 -2.16 17.62
C PHE A 309 5.61 -1.63 18.84
N VAL A 310 5.10 -0.39 18.78
CA VAL A 310 4.35 0.26 19.87
C VAL A 310 3.08 -0.53 20.22
N CYS A 311 2.39 -1.09 19.23
CA CYS A 311 1.18 -1.90 19.48
C CYS A 311 1.48 -3.25 20.15
N VAL A 312 2.63 -3.89 19.90
CA VAL A 312 2.99 -5.17 20.55
C VAL A 312 3.58 -4.96 21.92
N LEU A 313 4.34 -3.88 22.12
CA LEU A 313 5.14 -3.68 23.32
C LEU A 313 4.35 -3.90 24.64
N PRO A 314 3.14 -3.35 24.82
CA PRO A 314 2.38 -3.56 26.06
C PRO A 314 2.08 -5.03 26.34
N SER A 315 1.79 -5.82 25.30
CA SER A 315 1.48 -7.25 25.46
C SER A 315 2.67 -8.11 25.90
N VAL A 316 3.89 -7.63 25.68
CA VAL A 316 5.13 -8.29 26.13
C VAL A 316 5.53 -7.84 27.53
N LEU A 317 5.32 -6.55 27.84
CA LEU A 317 5.60 -5.98 29.16
C LEU A 317 4.60 -6.47 30.22
N TRP A 318 3.32 -6.61 29.86
CA TRP A 318 2.25 -6.99 30.76
C TRP A 318 1.43 -8.18 30.22
N PRO A 319 2.05 -9.36 30.07
CA PRO A 319 1.43 -10.52 29.41
C PRO A 319 0.21 -11.08 30.16
N ARG A 320 0.11 -10.82 31.47
CA ARG A 320 -1.00 -11.28 32.33
C ARG A 320 -2.11 -10.23 32.51
N ASN A 321 -2.02 -9.07 31.84
CA ASN A 321 -3.02 -8.03 32.00
C ASN A 321 -4.20 -8.25 31.02
N LYS A 322 -5.38 -8.55 31.58
CA LYS A 322 -6.62 -8.80 30.83
C LYS A 322 -7.04 -7.62 29.97
N PHE A 323 -6.83 -6.38 30.42
CA PHE A 323 -7.15 -5.18 29.64
C PHE A 323 -6.27 -5.11 28.39
N ILE A 324 -4.95 -5.26 28.57
CA ILE A 324 -3.99 -5.24 27.46
C ILE A 324 -4.30 -6.36 26.47
N ALA A 325 -4.54 -7.57 26.94
CA ALA A 325 -4.86 -8.70 26.06
C ALA A 325 -6.16 -8.47 25.25
N ASN A 326 -7.16 -7.83 25.84
CA ASN A 326 -8.43 -7.54 25.18
C ASN A 326 -8.37 -6.44 24.13
N TYR A 327 -7.45 -5.48 24.24
CA TYR A 327 -7.47 -4.24 23.44
C TYR A 327 -6.19 -3.96 22.61
N THR A 328 -5.08 -4.70 22.79
CA THR A 328 -3.82 -4.44 22.06
C THR A 328 -3.67 -5.23 20.74
N TRP A 329 -4.76 -5.40 19.99
CA TRP A 329 -4.76 -6.06 18.67
C TRP A 329 -4.09 -7.43 18.63
N SER A 330 -4.29 -8.29 19.64
CA SER A 330 -4.00 -9.73 19.54
C SER A 330 -2.76 -10.10 18.70
N ASP A 331 -1.58 -9.57 19.02
CA ASP A 331 -0.34 -9.83 18.26
C ASP A 331 -0.38 -9.40 16.77
N PRO A 332 0.05 -8.19 16.39
CA PRO A 332 0.07 -7.74 15.00
C PRO A 332 1.02 -8.52 14.08
N SER A 333 1.64 -9.62 14.52
CA SER A 333 2.15 -10.66 13.60
C SER A 333 1.10 -11.08 12.57
N HIS A 334 -0.19 -11.02 12.93
CA HIS A 334 -1.31 -11.12 12.00
C HIS A 334 -1.77 -9.77 11.44
N TRP A 335 -0.92 -8.78 11.18
CA TRP A 335 -1.28 -7.64 10.31
C TRP A 335 -0.83 -7.88 8.87
N SER A 336 -1.18 -7.00 7.93
CA SER A 336 -0.68 -7.09 6.54
C SER A 336 0.82 -7.39 6.52
N PRO A 337 1.35 -8.12 5.51
CA PRO A 337 2.79 -8.17 5.30
C PRO A 337 3.37 -6.75 5.34
N PRO A 338 4.60 -6.58 5.85
CA PRO A 338 5.20 -5.26 5.93
C PRO A 338 5.14 -4.56 4.59
N MET A 339 4.96 -3.23 4.62
CA MET A 339 4.83 -2.42 3.41
C MET A 339 5.98 -2.70 2.43
N VAL A 340 7.19 -2.87 2.95
CA VAL A 340 8.35 -3.36 2.20
C VAL A 340 9.06 -4.44 3.02
N ASP A 341 9.53 -5.48 2.34
CA ASP A 341 10.42 -6.48 2.89
C ASP A 341 11.88 -6.04 2.65
N LEU A 342 12.68 -5.87 3.71
CA LEU A 342 14.08 -5.43 3.60
C LEU A 342 14.98 -6.44 2.86
N ARG A 343 14.50 -7.67 2.61
CA ARG A 343 15.15 -8.60 1.67
C ARG A 343 15.08 -8.14 0.21
N ILE A 344 14.47 -6.99 -0.06
CA ILE A 344 14.44 -6.32 -1.37
C ILE A 344 15.81 -6.28 -2.07
N TRP A 345 16.89 -6.10 -1.29
CA TRP A 345 18.26 -6.01 -1.80
C TRP A 345 18.83 -7.32 -2.35
N SER A 346 18.20 -8.46 -2.04
CA SER A 346 18.61 -9.79 -2.53
C SER A 346 17.60 -10.40 -3.50
N VAL A 347 16.61 -9.63 -3.96
CA VAL A 347 15.58 -10.13 -4.87
C VAL A 347 16.18 -10.39 -6.25
N GLY A 348 16.07 -11.64 -6.71
CA GLY A 348 16.65 -12.09 -7.97
C GLY A 348 15.78 -11.92 -9.21
N SER A 349 14.67 -11.18 -9.15
CA SER A 349 13.74 -10.97 -10.27
C SER A 349 12.93 -9.69 -10.07
N VAL A 350 12.78 -8.91 -11.13
CA VAL A 350 11.94 -7.70 -11.17
C VAL A 350 10.49 -8.08 -10.92
N ARG A 351 10.02 -9.24 -11.43
CA ARG A 351 8.67 -9.74 -11.13
C ARG A 351 8.49 -10.01 -9.63
N LYS A 352 9.45 -10.65 -8.96
CA LYS A 352 9.38 -10.91 -7.51
C LYS A 352 9.46 -9.62 -6.70
N LEU A 353 10.27 -8.65 -7.13
CA LEU A 353 10.39 -7.33 -6.51
C LEU A 353 9.02 -6.69 -6.37
N TRP A 354 8.31 -6.49 -7.48
CA TRP A 354 7.00 -5.83 -7.50
C TRP A 354 5.86 -6.67 -6.93
N SER A 355 5.91 -8.00 -7.07
CA SER A 355 4.80 -8.87 -6.66
C SER A 355 4.83 -9.28 -5.18
N ALA A 356 6.00 -9.33 -4.53
CA ALA A 356 6.16 -9.92 -3.20
C ALA A 356 6.96 -9.09 -2.20
N HIS A 357 7.85 -8.21 -2.66
CA HIS A 357 8.78 -7.49 -1.76
C HIS A 357 8.53 -5.98 -1.71
N TRP A 358 7.90 -5.40 -2.74
CA TRP A 358 7.58 -3.98 -2.82
C TRP A 358 6.12 -3.70 -2.47
N HIS A 359 5.89 -2.70 -1.60
CA HIS A 359 4.61 -1.99 -1.40
C HIS A 359 3.36 -2.87 -1.30
N GLN A 360 3.44 -3.89 -0.43
CA GLN A 360 2.44 -4.97 -0.36
C GLN A 360 1.03 -4.47 0.02
N VAL A 361 0.92 -3.30 0.65
CA VAL A 361 -0.36 -2.64 0.95
C VAL A 361 -1.15 -2.30 -0.31
N LEU A 362 -0.49 -1.84 -1.38
CA LEU A 362 -1.18 -1.49 -2.64
C LEU A 362 -1.40 -2.70 -3.56
N ARG A 363 -0.72 -3.82 -3.33
CA ARG A 363 -0.84 -5.02 -4.18
C ARG A 363 -2.30 -5.45 -4.35
N ARG A 364 -3.06 -5.52 -3.25
CA ARG A 364 -4.49 -5.87 -3.30
C ARG A 364 -5.28 -4.85 -4.12
N CYS A 365 -4.97 -3.57 -3.93
CA CYS A 365 -5.64 -2.49 -4.64
C CYS A 365 -5.49 -2.66 -6.16
N PHE A 366 -4.28 -2.96 -6.63
CA PHE A 366 -4.03 -3.21 -8.05
C PHE A 366 -4.66 -4.52 -8.56
N LEU A 367 -4.68 -5.57 -7.73
CA LEU A 367 -5.33 -6.83 -8.12
C LEU A 367 -6.84 -6.65 -8.36
N VAL A 368 -7.50 -5.88 -7.49
CA VAL A 368 -8.95 -5.61 -7.57
C VAL A 368 -9.27 -4.58 -8.65
N ALA A 369 -8.53 -3.48 -8.71
CA ALA A 369 -8.85 -2.36 -9.60
C ALA A 369 -8.39 -2.56 -11.05
N ALA A 370 -7.29 -3.29 -11.27
CA ALA A 370 -6.69 -3.44 -12.60
C ALA A 370 -6.58 -4.90 -13.05
N TYR A 371 -5.90 -5.76 -12.28
CA TYR A 371 -5.52 -7.09 -12.75
C TYR A 371 -6.73 -7.99 -13.02
N ASN A 372 -7.59 -8.23 -12.02
CA ASN A 372 -8.71 -9.16 -12.15
C ASN A 372 -9.76 -8.71 -13.17
N PRO A 373 -10.17 -7.41 -13.22
CA PRO A 373 -11.08 -6.93 -14.25
C PRO A 373 -10.49 -7.08 -15.66
N THR A 374 -9.25 -6.66 -15.87
CA THR A 374 -8.57 -6.76 -17.17
C THR A 374 -8.44 -8.22 -17.59
N LYS A 375 -8.02 -9.08 -16.67
CA LYS A 375 -7.92 -10.52 -16.91
C LYS A 375 -9.25 -11.12 -17.33
N THR A 376 -10.34 -10.78 -16.64
CA THR A 376 -11.69 -11.26 -16.97
C THR A 376 -12.10 -10.80 -18.36
N LEU A 377 -11.92 -9.52 -18.67
CA LEU A 377 -12.24 -8.93 -19.98
C LEU A 377 -11.45 -9.61 -21.11
N VAL A 378 -10.13 -9.77 -20.93
CA VAL A 378 -9.24 -10.41 -21.91
C VAL A 378 -9.61 -11.89 -22.07
N SER A 379 -9.87 -12.61 -20.98
CA SER A 379 -10.36 -14.00 -21.03
C SER A 379 -11.65 -14.14 -21.85
N CYS A 380 -12.57 -13.18 -21.74
CA CYS A 380 -13.82 -13.15 -22.52
C CYS A 380 -13.53 -12.92 -24.01
N ILE A 381 -12.73 -11.89 -24.33
CA ILE A 381 -12.42 -11.50 -25.71
C ILE A 381 -11.68 -12.63 -26.46
N PHE A 382 -10.74 -13.31 -25.81
CA PHE A 382 -9.93 -14.36 -26.45
C PHE A 382 -10.49 -15.78 -26.28
N GLY A 383 -11.68 -15.95 -25.68
CA GLY A 383 -12.29 -17.27 -25.49
C GLY A 383 -11.43 -18.25 -24.67
N LEU A 384 -10.58 -17.75 -23.76
CA LEU A 384 -9.55 -18.54 -23.07
C LEU A 384 -10.06 -19.40 -21.89
N GLY A 385 -11.38 -19.53 -21.75
CA GLY A 385 -12.00 -20.62 -20.98
C GLY A 385 -11.66 -20.65 -19.49
N ARG A 386 -12.36 -19.84 -18.70
CA ARG A 386 -12.75 -20.19 -17.33
C ARG A 386 -14.22 -19.81 -17.16
N THR A 387 -15.07 -20.77 -16.80
CA THR A 387 -16.43 -20.50 -16.32
C THR A 387 -16.34 -19.62 -15.07
N PRO A 388 -16.73 -18.34 -15.13
CA PRO A 388 -16.73 -17.50 -13.95
C PRO A 388 -18.05 -17.76 -13.18
N GLY A 389 -18.08 -17.44 -11.89
CA GLY A 389 -19.30 -17.60 -11.09
C GLY A 389 -20.48 -16.79 -11.65
N ALA A 390 -21.71 -17.19 -11.26
CA ALA A 390 -22.99 -16.69 -11.79
C ALA A 390 -23.08 -15.18 -12.16
N PRO A 391 -22.61 -14.21 -11.35
CA PRO A 391 -22.72 -12.79 -11.72
C PRO A 391 -21.80 -12.38 -12.88
N ALA A 392 -20.67 -13.04 -13.07
CA ALA A 392 -19.76 -12.76 -14.17
C ALA A 392 -20.23 -13.40 -15.48
N GLN A 393 -20.96 -14.53 -15.42
CA GLN A 393 -21.62 -15.11 -16.61
C GLN A 393 -22.60 -14.14 -17.26
N ALA A 394 -23.36 -13.37 -16.48
CA ALA A 394 -24.31 -12.39 -17.03
C ALA A 394 -23.62 -11.23 -17.78
N VAL A 395 -22.42 -10.82 -17.33
CA VAL A 395 -21.62 -9.79 -18.01
C VAL A 395 -20.93 -10.37 -19.24
N VAL A 396 -20.36 -11.57 -19.11
CA VAL A 396 -19.74 -12.32 -20.21
C VAL A 396 -20.75 -12.55 -21.34
N GLN A 397 -21.97 -12.98 -21.02
CA GLN A 397 -23.04 -13.20 -21.99
C GLN A 397 -23.39 -11.91 -22.73
N LYS A 398 -23.61 -10.79 -22.02
CA LYS A 398 -23.90 -9.49 -22.67
C LYS A 398 -22.76 -8.99 -23.57
N VAL A 399 -21.51 -9.28 -23.21
CA VAL A 399 -20.35 -8.93 -24.03
C VAL A 399 -20.23 -9.87 -25.23
N GLN A 400 -20.52 -11.16 -25.08
CA GLN A 400 -20.55 -12.12 -26.18
C GLN A 400 -21.67 -11.81 -27.18
N ASP A 401 -22.87 -11.51 -26.71
CA ASP A 401 -23.99 -11.11 -27.55
C ASP A 401 -23.67 -9.81 -28.34
N ALA A 402 -22.82 -8.94 -27.80
CA ALA A 402 -22.32 -7.74 -28.49
C ALA A 402 -21.18 -8.03 -29.49
N ILE A 403 -20.38 -9.08 -29.25
CA ILE A 403 -19.24 -9.47 -30.11
C ILE A 403 -19.69 -10.38 -31.27
N GLU A 404 -20.76 -11.15 -31.12
CA GLU A 404 -21.34 -11.99 -32.19
C GLU A 404 -21.83 -11.21 -33.42
N ALA A 405 -21.86 -9.87 -33.34
CA ALA A 405 -22.02 -8.98 -34.50
C ALA A 405 -20.77 -8.87 -35.40
N VAL A 406 -19.64 -9.51 -35.05
CA VAL A 406 -18.38 -9.48 -35.80
C VAL A 406 -17.99 -10.90 -36.21
N PRO A 407 -17.74 -11.18 -37.51
CA PRO A 407 -17.45 -12.54 -37.97
C PRO A 407 -16.13 -13.04 -37.39
N THR A 408 -16.19 -14.18 -36.69
CA THR A 408 -15.06 -14.78 -35.98
C THR A 408 -14.20 -15.61 -36.92
N ILE A 409 -12.90 -15.34 -36.97
CA ILE A 409 -11.90 -16.15 -37.69
C ILE A 409 -11.54 -17.37 -36.82
N SER A 410 -11.75 -18.57 -37.35
CA SER A 410 -11.35 -19.82 -36.72
C SER A 410 -9.86 -20.13 -36.94
N LEU A 411 -9.07 -20.24 -35.86
CA LEU A 411 -7.69 -20.73 -35.91
C LEU A 411 -7.53 -22.06 -35.13
N PRO A 412 -6.99 -23.12 -35.74
CA PRO A 412 -6.69 -24.38 -35.04
C PRO A 412 -5.23 -24.45 -34.55
N GLN A 413 -5.00 -24.67 -33.24
CA GLN A 413 -3.84 -25.38 -32.65
C GLN A 413 -3.87 -25.41 -31.10
N ARG A 414 -4.65 -26.33 -30.51
CA ARG A 414 -5.19 -26.22 -29.13
C ARG A 414 -4.24 -26.39 -27.93
N LYS A 415 -2.96 -26.76 -28.07
CA LYS A 415 -2.04 -26.99 -26.91
C LYS A 415 -0.91 -25.97 -26.74
N LYS A 416 -0.23 -25.53 -27.82
CA LYS A 416 0.75 -24.42 -27.74
C LYS A 416 0.07 -23.05 -27.71
N SER A 417 -1.07 -22.89 -28.40
CA SER A 417 -1.85 -21.64 -28.38
C SER A 417 -2.39 -21.29 -26.99
N ALA A 418 -2.75 -22.30 -26.18
CA ALA A 418 -3.25 -22.10 -24.83
C ALA A 418 -2.18 -21.53 -23.87
N ARG A 419 -0.89 -21.87 -24.08
CA ARG A 419 0.22 -21.34 -23.25
C ARG A 419 0.53 -19.89 -23.64
N VAL A 420 0.56 -19.59 -24.93
CA VAL A 420 0.77 -18.22 -25.43
C VAL A 420 -0.42 -17.33 -25.07
N GLY A 421 -1.65 -17.82 -25.21
CA GLY A 421 -2.86 -17.09 -24.81
C GLY A 421 -2.87 -16.73 -23.33
N LYS A 422 -2.51 -17.67 -22.44
CA LYS A 422 -2.36 -17.38 -21.00
C LYS A 422 -1.25 -16.38 -20.69
N MET A 423 -0.14 -16.44 -21.42
CA MET A 423 0.97 -15.48 -21.28
C MET A 423 0.56 -14.08 -21.73
N ILE A 424 -0.17 -13.96 -22.85
CA ILE A 424 -0.73 -12.68 -23.32
C ILE A 424 -1.75 -12.14 -22.33
N GLU A 425 -2.66 -13.00 -21.84
CA GLU A 425 -3.65 -12.63 -20.82
C GLU A 425 -2.97 -12.07 -19.57
N HIS A 426 -1.94 -12.75 -19.09
CA HIS A 426 -1.16 -12.30 -17.95
C HIS A 426 -0.38 -11.00 -18.26
N GLY A 427 0.21 -10.90 -19.44
CA GLY A 427 0.92 -9.72 -19.91
C GLY A 427 0.03 -8.48 -19.93
N LEU A 428 -1.17 -8.58 -20.51
CA LEU A 428 -2.13 -7.46 -20.56
C LEU A 428 -2.69 -7.10 -19.18
N ALA A 429 -3.04 -8.10 -18.36
CA ALA A 429 -3.53 -7.85 -17.00
C ALA A 429 -2.46 -7.19 -16.10
N SER A 430 -1.19 -7.57 -16.26
CA SER A 430 -0.08 -6.94 -15.55
C SER A 430 0.25 -5.55 -16.11
N LEU A 431 0.16 -5.33 -17.42
CA LEU A 431 0.32 -3.99 -18.02
C LEU A 431 -0.68 -3.00 -17.43
N ALA A 432 -1.95 -3.40 -17.31
CA ALA A 432 -2.98 -2.56 -16.69
C ALA A 432 -2.64 -2.18 -15.24
N VAL A 433 -2.03 -3.10 -14.48
CA VAL A 433 -1.56 -2.81 -13.11
C VAL A 433 -0.47 -1.75 -13.11
N PHE A 434 0.55 -1.91 -13.95
CA PHE A 434 1.67 -0.98 -14.01
C PHE A 434 1.25 0.39 -14.57
N ALA A 435 0.39 0.42 -15.59
CA ALA A 435 -0.17 1.65 -16.14
C ALA A 435 -1.00 2.40 -15.08
N LEU A 436 -1.90 1.70 -14.38
CA LEU A 436 -2.67 2.28 -13.28
C LEU A 436 -1.75 2.79 -12.16
N SER A 437 -0.71 2.04 -11.80
CA SER A 437 0.30 2.48 -10.82
C SER A 437 0.95 3.78 -11.27
N GLY A 438 1.41 3.86 -12.52
CA GLY A 438 2.05 5.07 -13.04
C GLY A 438 1.11 6.27 -13.12
N MET A 439 -0.13 6.09 -13.57
CA MET A 439 -1.15 7.14 -13.55
C MET A 439 -1.48 7.61 -12.13
N MET A 440 -1.55 6.68 -11.16
CA MET A 440 -1.73 7.07 -9.76
C MET A 440 -0.57 7.95 -9.29
N HIS A 441 0.66 7.60 -9.64
CA HIS A 441 1.82 8.41 -9.28
C HIS A 441 1.83 9.80 -9.93
N GLU A 442 1.43 9.92 -11.20
CA GLU A 442 1.20 11.23 -11.83
C GLU A 442 0.09 12.02 -11.12
N LEU A 443 -0.97 11.35 -10.69
CA LEU A 443 -2.04 11.99 -9.94
C LEU A 443 -1.52 12.55 -8.59
N PHE A 444 -0.52 11.89 -7.99
CA PHE A 444 0.12 12.36 -6.76
C PHE A 444 0.91 13.65 -6.98
N ILE A 445 1.65 13.70 -8.09
CA ILE A 445 2.38 14.88 -8.55
C ILE A 445 1.41 16.04 -8.79
N ILE A 446 0.27 15.79 -9.43
CA ILE A 446 -0.80 16.76 -9.62
C ILE A 446 -1.36 17.25 -8.27
N GLY A 447 -1.39 16.40 -7.24
CA GLY A 447 -1.76 16.81 -5.88
C GLY A 447 -0.81 17.80 -5.26
N ALA A 448 0.47 17.67 -5.57
CA ALA A 448 1.51 18.62 -5.20
C ALA A 448 1.66 19.80 -6.19
N ALA A 449 0.78 19.92 -7.20
CA ALA A 449 0.88 20.96 -8.22
C ALA A 449 0.87 22.36 -7.63
N ARG A 450 1.72 23.24 -8.18
CA ARG A 450 1.98 24.60 -7.68
C ARG A 450 1.31 25.69 -8.50
N ASN A 451 0.98 25.37 -9.74
CA ASN A 451 0.31 26.27 -10.68
C ASN A 451 -0.75 25.49 -11.46
N GLU A 452 -1.59 26.21 -12.20
CA GLU A 452 -2.66 25.61 -12.99
C GLU A 452 -2.13 24.64 -14.07
N GLY A 453 -0.95 24.90 -14.65
CA GLY A 453 -0.34 24.05 -15.67
C GLY A 453 0.07 22.67 -15.15
N GLU A 454 0.67 22.62 -13.96
CA GLU A 454 1.03 21.38 -13.26
C GLU A 454 -0.19 20.59 -12.79
N ARG A 455 -1.34 21.26 -12.68
CA ARG A 455 -2.57 20.67 -12.20
C ARG A 455 -3.40 19.99 -13.30
N SER A 456 -2.99 20.12 -14.56
CA SER A 456 -3.69 19.53 -15.70
C SER A 456 -3.71 17.99 -15.64
N LEU A 457 -4.91 17.40 -15.77
CA LEU A 457 -5.07 15.95 -15.87
C LEU A 457 -4.42 15.34 -17.11
N LEU A 458 -4.15 16.14 -18.15
CA LEU A 458 -3.43 15.67 -19.34
C LEU A 458 -1.99 15.26 -19.00
N ARG A 459 -1.44 15.73 -17.88
CA ARG A 459 -0.13 15.30 -17.36
C ARG A 459 -0.10 13.81 -17.00
N LEU A 460 -1.23 13.19 -16.66
CA LEU A 460 -1.31 11.76 -16.37
C LEU A 460 -0.75 10.87 -17.50
N VAL A 461 -0.80 11.37 -18.74
CA VAL A 461 -0.37 10.68 -19.96
C VAL A 461 0.71 11.45 -20.72
N GLY A 462 1.34 12.46 -20.10
CA GLY A 462 2.42 13.25 -20.70
C GLY A 462 1.99 14.25 -21.77
N LEU A 463 0.71 14.64 -21.77
CA LEU A 463 0.15 15.63 -22.69
C LEU A 463 -0.19 16.96 -22.01
N GLY A 464 0.35 17.19 -20.82
CA GLY A 464 0.08 18.40 -20.06
C GLY A 464 0.82 19.64 -20.60
N PRO A 465 0.42 20.84 -20.13
CA PRO A 465 1.18 22.06 -20.36
C PRO A 465 2.63 21.89 -19.93
N PRO A 466 3.60 22.44 -20.68
CA PRO A 466 5.02 22.32 -20.33
C PRO A 466 5.31 23.04 -19.01
N THR A 467 5.97 22.34 -18.10
CA THR A 467 6.57 22.92 -16.88
C THR A 467 8.07 22.93 -17.08
N THR A 468 8.67 24.11 -17.13
CA THR A 468 10.12 24.26 -17.22
C THR A 468 10.71 24.20 -15.82
N TYR A 469 11.64 23.28 -15.61
CA TYR A 469 12.40 23.17 -14.37
C TYR A 469 13.56 24.17 -14.35
N ALA A 470 14.20 24.34 -13.19
CA ALA A 470 15.35 25.24 -13.02
C ALA A 470 16.53 24.89 -13.94
N ASP A 471 16.64 23.62 -14.35
CA ASP A 471 17.62 23.11 -15.31
C ASP A 471 17.30 23.39 -16.79
N GLY A 472 16.21 24.13 -17.05
CA GLY A 472 15.74 24.42 -18.41
C GLY A 472 15.07 23.24 -19.11
N SER A 473 15.03 22.06 -18.50
CA SER A 473 14.30 20.92 -19.07
C SER A 473 12.79 21.08 -18.88
N VAL A 474 12.04 20.50 -19.80
CA VAL A 474 10.59 20.65 -19.87
C VAL A 474 9.92 19.34 -19.52
N ASP A 475 9.00 19.38 -18.55
CA ASP A 475 8.15 18.26 -18.18
C ASP A 475 6.68 18.51 -18.51
N ARG A 476 6.09 17.56 -19.25
CA ARG A 476 4.67 17.54 -19.62
C ARG A 476 3.87 16.50 -18.81
N GLY A 477 4.49 15.89 -17.80
CA GLY A 477 3.97 14.75 -17.06
C GLY A 477 4.24 13.42 -17.77
N GLY A 478 3.71 12.34 -17.22
CA GLY A 478 3.79 10.99 -17.77
C GLY A 478 5.12 10.27 -17.51
N GLY A 479 6.07 10.91 -16.83
CA GLY A 479 7.34 10.29 -16.44
C GLY A 479 7.15 9.08 -15.51
N MET A 480 6.17 9.13 -14.61
CA MET A 480 5.82 8.02 -13.73
C MET A 480 5.09 6.92 -14.49
N LEU A 481 4.18 7.28 -15.40
CA LEU A 481 3.55 6.32 -16.30
C LEU A 481 4.59 5.56 -17.13
N TRP A 482 5.57 6.29 -17.69
CA TRP A 482 6.70 5.70 -18.38
C TRP A 482 7.50 4.76 -17.48
N PHE A 483 7.88 5.22 -16.28
CA PHE A 483 8.69 4.43 -15.34
C PHE A 483 8.02 3.09 -15.01
N PHE A 484 6.75 3.11 -14.61
CA PHE A 484 6.03 1.89 -14.26
C PHE A 484 5.76 0.99 -15.47
N THR A 485 5.51 1.56 -16.65
CA THR A 485 5.38 0.78 -17.89
C THR A 485 6.69 0.08 -18.25
N MET A 486 7.85 0.69 -18.00
CA MET A 486 9.14 0.01 -18.15
C MET A 486 9.30 -1.16 -17.16
N GLN A 487 8.79 -1.03 -15.93
CA GLN A 487 8.79 -2.15 -14.99
C GLN A 487 7.97 -3.35 -15.50
N TRP A 488 6.87 -3.08 -16.20
CA TRP A 488 6.12 -4.13 -16.91
C TRP A 488 6.95 -4.79 -18.01
N VAL A 489 7.67 -4.01 -18.82
CA VAL A 489 8.55 -4.54 -19.89
C VAL A 489 9.55 -5.54 -19.31
N ALA A 490 10.22 -5.22 -18.19
CA ALA A 490 11.10 -6.18 -17.53
C ALA A 490 10.36 -7.41 -17.00
N CYS A 491 9.23 -7.24 -16.32
CA CYS A 491 8.46 -8.38 -15.79
C CYS A 491 8.03 -9.36 -16.88
N PHE A 492 7.57 -8.82 -18.02
CA PHE A 492 7.15 -9.59 -19.17
C PHE A 492 8.35 -10.19 -19.92
N ALA A 493 9.45 -9.46 -20.06
CA ALA A 493 10.70 -9.97 -20.63
C ALA A 493 11.26 -11.16 -19.82
N GLU A 494 11.20 -11.10 -18.48
CA GLU A 494 11.52 -12.25 -17.63
C GLU A 494 10.60 -13.44 -17.94
N GLU A 495 9.30 -13.21 -18.20
CA GLU A 495 8.34 -14.29 -18.45
C GLU A 495 8.59 -14.95 -19.82
N VAL A 496 8.87 -14.13 -20.82
CA VAL A 496 9.28 -14.60 -22.16
C VAL A 496 10.61 -15.34 -22.09
N PHE A 497 11.60 -14.80 -21.36
CA PHE A 497 12.90 -15.44 -21.18
C PHE A 497 12.75 -16.83 -20.53
N GLU A 498 11.99 -16.93 -19.44
CA GLU A 498 11.73 -18.22 -18.77
C GLU A 498 10.97 -19.19 -19.69
N ALA A 499 10.04 -18.68 -20.49
CA ALA A 499 9.26 -19.48 -21.42
C ALA A 499 10.09 -20.02 -22.60
N VAL A 500 11.05 -19.23 -23.11
CA VAL A 500 11.90 -19.56 -24.27
C VAL A 500 13.13 -20.35 -23.86
N SER A 501 13.87 -19.89 -22.85
CA SER A 501 15.12 -20.53 -22.42
C SER A 501 14.90 -21.76 -21.53
N GLY A 502 13.75 -21.82 -20.83
CA GLY A 502 13.50 -22.81 -19.76
C GLY A 502 14.26 -22.52 -18.46
N TRP A 503 15.09 -21.47 -18.42
CA TRP A 503 15.87 -21.09 -17.25
C TRP A 503 15.08 -20.11 -16.40
N LYS A 504 15.06 -20.32 -15.09
CA LYS A 504 14.37 -19.42 -14.16
C LYS A 504 15.21 -18.16 -13.92
N VAL A 505 14.56 -17.00 -13.86
CA VAL A 505 15.22 -15.76 -13.45
C VAL A 505 15.31 -15.74 -11.93
N GLY A 506 16.54 -15.64 -11.40
CA GLY A 506 16.78 -15.73 -9.97
C GLY A 506 18.26 -15.81 -9.58
N GLY A 507 18.50 -16.01 -8.28
CA GLY A 507 19.85 -16.12 -7.72
C GLY A 507 20.68 -14.84 -7.83
N PRO A 508 22.00 -14.91 -7.61
CA PRO A 508 22.88 -13.73 -7.59
C PRO A 508 22.87 -12.94 -8.90
N LEU A 509 22.90 -13.63 -10.05
CA LEU A 509 22.83 -12.97 -11.37
C LEU A 509 21.49 -12.28 -11.58
N GLY A 510 20.39 -12.90 -11.15
CA GLY A 510 19.07 -12.28 -11.14
C GLY A 510 19.01 -11.05 -10.24
N THR A 511 19.76 -11.04 -9.12
CA THR A 511 19.85 -9.89 -8.22
C THR A 511 20.59 -8.73 -8.88
N VAL A 512 21.73 -9.01 -9.52
CA VAL A 512 22.47 -8.02 -10.30
C VAL A 512 21.59 -7.44 -11.42
N TRP A 513 20.89 -8.31 -12.16
CA TRP A 513 19.92 -7.91 -13.18
C TRP A 513 18.84 -6.98 -12.61
N THR A 514 18.21 -7.37 -11.50
CA THR A 514 17.11 -6.60 -10.89
C THR A 514 17.61 -5.23 -10.42
N LEU A 515 18.75 -5.18 -9.73
CA LEU A 515 19.34 -3.92 -9.26
C LEU A 515 19.77 -3.02 -10.42
N ALA A 516 20.42 -3.58 -11.44
CA ALA A 516 20.84 -2.83 -12.61
C ALA A 516 19.64 -2.25 -13.39
N TYR A 517 18.58 -3.04 -13.57
CA TYR A 517 17.37 -2.59 -14.28
C TYR A 517 16.66 -1.46 -13.54
N ILE A 518 16.48 -1.61 -12.23
CA ILE A 518 15.87 -0.56 -11.39
C ILE A 518 16.74 0.69 -11.42
N ALA A 519 18.05 0.56 -11.22
CA ALA A 519 18.97 1.69 -11.27
C ALA A 519 18.87 2.43 -12.61
N ALA A 520 18.85 1.72 -13.74
CA ALA A 520 18.77 2.30 -15.08
C ALA A 520 17.45 3.03 -15.37
N THR A 521 16.34 2.56 -14.81
CA THR A 521 15.00 3.12 -15.07
C THR A 521 14.55 4.15 -14.04
N CYS A 522 15.16 4.20 -12.85
CA CYS A 522 14.82 5.12 -11.76
C CYS A 522 15.07 6.63 -12.02
N PRO A 523 16.01 7.10 -12.87
CA PRO A 523 16.34 8.53 -12.91
C PRO A 523 15.18 9.48 -13.22
N PRO A 524 14.27 9.21 -14.18
CA PRO A 524 13.09 10.04 -14.39
C PRO A 524 12.15 10.06 -13.18
N PHE A 525 11.96 8.91 -12.53
CA PHE A 525 11.19 8.79 -11.29
C PHE A 525 11.83 9.67 -10.20
N ALA A 526 13.13 9.50 -9.95
CA ALA A 526 13.84 10.25 -8.92
C ALA A 526 13.83 11.76 -9.19
N LYS A 527 14.03 12.19 -10.44
CA LYS A 527 14.00 13.60 -10.82
C LYS A 527 12.70 14.27 -10.39
N VAL A 528 11.57 13.63 -10.68
CA VAL A 528 10.27 14.17 -10.31
C VAL A 528 10.11 14.23 -8.78
N TRP A 529 10.52 13.20 -8.04
CA TRP A 529 10.45 13.21 -6.59
C TRP A 529 11.38 14.24 -5.92
N TRP A 530 12.56 14.47 -6.49
CA TRP A 530 13.48 15.52 -6.06
C TRP A 530 12.90 16.92 -6.31
N TYR A 531 12.25 17.12 -7.45
CA TYR A 531 11.56 18.36 -7.78
C TYR A 531 10.45 18.70 -6.78
N PHE A 532 9.72 17.68 -6.31
CA PHE A 532 8.73 17.84 -5.23
C PHE A 532 9.34 17.75 -3.81
N GLY A 533 10.67 17.82 -3.71
CA GLY A 533 11.46 17.94 -2.49
C GLY A 533 11.29 16.81 -1.48
N ILE A 534 11.04 15.58 -1.96
CA ILE A 534 10.86 14.41 -1.09
C ILE A 534 12.07 14.20 -0.15
N ALA A 535 13.28 14.58 -0.54
CA ALA A 535 14.49 14.38 0.27
C ALA A 535 14.69 15.45 1.37
N ASN A 536 13.87 16.50 1.42
CA ASN A 536 14.02 17.64 2.33
C ASN A 536 13.36 17.47 3.71
N GLY A 537 12.74 16.31 3.95
CA GLY A 537 11.81 16.07 5.05
C GLY A 537 12.41 16.08 6.47
N PRO A 538 13.59 15.49 6.76
CA PRO A 538 13.98 15.36 8.16
C PRO A 538 14.71 16.61 8.70
N GLN A 539 14.19 17.21 9.79
CA GLN A 539 14.95 18.12 10.69
C GLN A 539 15.95 17.37 11.59
N ILE A 540 16.18 16.08 11.34
CA ILE A 540 17.13 15.32 12.12
C ILE A 540 18.51 15.75 11.66
N ASN A 541 19.32 16.30 12.58
CA ASN A 541 20.75 16.42 12.34
C ASN A 541 21.28 14.99 12.35
N PRO A 542 21.72 14.44 11.19
CA PRO A 542 22.11 13.05 11.13
C PRO A 542 23.35 12.86 12.01
N PHE A 543 23.34 11.84 12.85
CA PHE A 543 24.47 11.52 13.72
C PHE A 543 25.73 11.23 12.90
N THR A 544 25.55 10.64 11.72
CA THR A 544 26.64 10.26 10.80
C THR A 544 27.19 11.41 9.96
N ARG A 545 26.52 12.58 9.88
CA ARG A 545 26.95 13.70 9.01
C ARG A 545 28.41 14.10 9.25
N ARG A 546 28.81 14.28 10.50
CA ARG A 546 30.19 14.67 10.86
C ARG A 546 31.22 13.63 10.43
N LEU A 547 30.88 12.35 10.52
CA LEU A 547 31.75 11.26 10.09
C LEU A 547 31.87 11.23 8.55
N ILE A 548 30.77 11.47 7.85
CA ILE A 548 30.73 11.55 6.38
C ILE A 548 31.56 12.74 5.89
N ASP A 549 31.34 13.93 6.45
CA ASP A 549 32.11 15.14 6.11
C ASP A 549 33.61 14.93 6.38
N TRP A 550 33.97 14.35 7.54
CA TRP A 550 35.35 14.00 7.84
C TRP A 550 35.92 13.03 6.80
N THR A 551 35.22 11.95 6.48
CA THR A 551 35.67 10.94 5.51
C THR A 551 35.85 11.53 4.12
N ALA A 552 34.84 12.25 3.62
CA ALA A 552 34.87 12.92 2.33
C ALA A 552 36.04 13.91 2.23
N SER A 553 36.31 14.66 3.30
CA SER A 553 37.43 15.59 3.33
C SER A 553 38.80 14.91 3.23
N GLN A 554 38.95 13.67 3.73
CA GLN A 554 40.18 12.90 3.57
C GLN A 554 40.36 12.43 2.12
N PHE A 555 39.28 11.98 1.48
CA PHE A 555 39.33 11.52 0.09
C PHE A 555 39.51 12.64 -0.93
N ILE A 556 38.97 13.82 -0.69
CA ILE A 556 39.13 14.98 -1.60
C ILE A 556 40.54 15.60 -1.47
N ARG A 557 41.19 15.44 -0.32
CA ARG A 557 42.57 15.92 -0.08
C ARG A 557 43.66 14.96 -0.56
N ALA A 558 43.34 13.68 -0.73
CA ALA A 558 44.20 12.65 -1.30
C ALA A 558 44.10 12.67 -2.83
#